data_AF-A0A8J5JTK8-F1
#
_entry.id   AF-A0A8J5JTK8-F1
#
_cell.length_a   1.000
_cell.length_b   1.000
_cell.length_c   1.000
_cell.angle_alpha   90.00
_cell.angle_beta   90.00
_cell.angle_gamma   90.00
#
_symmetry.space_group_name_H-M   'P 1'
#
loop_
_entity.id
_entity.type
_entity.pdbx_description
1 polymer ?
#
loop_
_entity_poly.entity_id
_entity_poly.type
_entity_poly.pdbx_seq_one_letter_code
_entity_poly.pdbx_strand_id
1 'polypeptide(L)'
;MEKKKKVEEEEKIYGDGVLIVKIYGDGVLIVKINGDGVLIVKIYGDGVLIVKIYGDGVLIVKIYGDGVLIVKIYGDGVLIVKIYGDGVLIVKIYGDGVLIVKINGDGVLIVKIYGDGVLIVKIYGDGVLIVKIYGDEIVLIVKIYGDGVI
;
A
#
# COMPACT_ATOMS: atom_id res chain seq x y z
N MET A 1 -5.09 31.08 11.07
CA MET A 1 -4.62 30.12 10.05
C MET A 1 -3.41 29.39 10.62
N GLU A 2 -3.61 28.21 11.20
CA GLU A 2 -2.49 27.35 11.59
C GLU A 2 -1.81 26.83 10.31
N LYS A 3 -0.50 27.06 10.18
CA LYS A 3 0.30 26.41 9.16
C LYS A 3 0.34 24.92 9.53
N LYS A 4 -0.40 24.07 8.80
CA LYS A 4 -0.19 22.61 8.88
C LYS A 4 1.30 22.34 8.60
N LYS A 5 2.01 21.76 9.56
CA LYS A 5 3.42 21.41 9.41
C LYS A 5 3.47 20.15 8.55
N LYS A 6 3.84 20.30 7.29
CA LYS A 6 4.07 19.19 6.36
C LYS A 6 5.28 18.39 6.87
N VAL A 7 5.10 17.09 7.13
CA VAL A 7 6.19 16.20 7.52
C VAL A 7 6.73 15.53 6.26
N GLU A 8 8.04 15.62 6.04
CA GLU A 8 8.73 14.93 4.94
C GLU A 8 9.87 14.11 5.57
N GLU A 9 9.76 12.78 5.51
CA GLU A 9 10.73 11.85 6.12
C GLU A 9 11.21 10.82 5.07
N GLU A 10 12.50 10.47 5.14
CA GLU A 10 13.10 9.40 4.34
C GLU A 10 13.83 8.42 5.27
N GLU A 11 13.43 7.16 5.23
CA GLU A 11 13.99 6.08 6.05
C GLU A 11 14.68 5.03 5.18
N LYS A 12 15.87 4.58 5.60
CA LYS A 12 16.67 3.55 4.92
C LYS A 12 17.09 2.47 5.89
N ILE A 13 16.67 1.24 5.61
CA ILE A 13 16.98 0.07 6.43
C ILE A 13 17.86 -0.88 5.61
N TYR A 14 18.94 -1.38 6.22
CA TYR A 14 19.82 -2.40 5.64
C TYR A 14 19.86 -3.60 6.58
N GLY A 15 19.71 -4.80 6.01
CA GLY A 15 19.55 -6.04 6.76
C GLY A 15 18.13 -6.18 7.33
N ASP A 16 17.96 -7.20 8.17
CA ASP A 16 16.63 -7.56 8.65
C ASP A 16 16.15 -6.60 9.74
N GLY A 17 14.88 -6.20 9.69
CA GLY A 17 14.40 -5.23 10.66
C GLY A 17 12.90 -4.93 10.67
N VAL A 18 12.49 -4.21 11.71
CA VAL A 18 11.11 -3.73 11.89
C VAL A 18 11.14 -2.22 12.03
N LEU A 19 10.36 -1.52 11.20
CA LEU A 19 10.14 -0.09 11.31
C LEU A 19 8.65 0.20 11.55
N ILE A 20 8.38 1.05 12.53
CA ILE A 20 7.04 1.50 12.87
C ILE A 20 7.02 3.02 12.80
N VAL A 21 6.20 3.57 11.89
CA VAL A 21 6.09 5.02 11.68
C VAL A 21 4.66 5.48 11.95
N LYS A 22 4.54 6.61 12.64
CA LYS A 22 3.26 7.25 12.92
C LYS A 22 3.31 8.73 12.56
N ILE A 23 2.47 9.15 11.62
CA ILE A 23 2.41 10.51 11.11
C ILE A 23 1.08 11.13 11.50
N TYR A 24 1.14 12.39 11.92
CA TYR A 24 -0.02 13.23 12.24
C TYR A 24 0.03 14.51 11.41
N GLY A 25 -1.11 14.86 10.80
CA GLY A 25 -1.20 15.91 9.81
C GLY A 25 -0.75 15.44 8.43
N ASP A 26 -0.65 16.41 7.51
CA ASP A 26 -0.36 16.10 6.11
C ASP A 26 1.15 15.82 5.93
N GLY A 27 1.53 14.84 5.11
CA GLY A 27 2.94 14.48 4.98
C GLY A 27 3.32 13.51 3.87
N VAL A 28 4.63 13.37 3.66
CA VAL A 28 5.25 12.44 2.72
C VAL A 28 6.26 11.58 3.48
N LEU A 29 6.15 10.27 3.32
CA LEU A 29 7.11 9.31 3.84
C LEU A 29 7.67 8.45 2.71
N ILE A 30 8.99 8.37 2.63
CA ILE A 30 9.70 7.51 1.69
C ILE A 30 10.49 6.47 2.50
N VAL A 31 10.22 5.19 2.29
CA VAL A 31 10.94 4.11 2.97
C VAL A 31 11.62 3.21 1.95
N LYS A 32 12.91 2.94 2.17
CA LYS A 32 13.66 1.94 1.43
C LYS A 32 14.21 0.87 2.36
N ILE A 33 13.91 -0.38 2.06
CA ILE A 33 14.38 -1.56 2.81
C ILE A 33 15.19 -2.43 1.86
N ASN A 34 16.40 -2.79 2.26
CA ASN A 34 17.26 -3.77 1.60
C ASN A 34 17.56 -4.91 2.59
N GLY A 35 16.95 -6.06 2.40
CA GLY A 35 16.88 -7.17 3.37
C GLY A 35 15.43 -7.48 3.72
N ASP A 36 15.23 -8.47 4.60
CA ASP A 36 13.88 -8.88 4.96
C ASP A 36 13.29 -7.94 6.00
N GLY A 37 12.05 -7.50 5.85
CA GLY A 37 11.58 -6.42 6.71
C GLY A 37 10.09 -6.33 6.96
N VAL A 38 9.75 -5.82 8.14
CA VAL A 38 8.37 -5.47 8.49
C VAL A 38 8.25 -3.96 8.62
N LEU A 39 7.37 -3.35 7.82
CA LEU A 39 7.06 -1.93 7.90
C LEU A 39 5.59 -1.75 8.30
N ILE A 40 5.38 -1.04 9.41
CA ILE A 40 4.05 -0.68 9.88
C ILE A 40 3.92 0.85 9.85
N VAL A 41 3.03 1.37 9.01
CA VAL A 41 2.81 2.81 8.88
C VAL A 41 1.37 3.16 9.25
N LYS A 42 1.24 4.19 10.09
CA LYS A 42 -0.05 4.77 10.44
C LYS A 42 -0.07 6.27 10.18
N ILE A 43 -0.97 6.72 9.31
CA ILE A 43 -1.11 8.13 8.93
C ILE A 43 -2.49 8.63 9.39
N TYR A 44 -2.49 9.80 10.03
CA TYR A 44 -3.70 10.54 10.40
C TYR A 44 -3.64 11.93 9.75
N GLY A 45 -4.40 12.12 8.66
CA GLY A 45 -4.30 13.27 7.77
C GLY A 45 -3.98 12.81 6.34
N ASP A 46 -3.76 13.78 5.46
CA ASP A 46 -3.54 13.48 4.04
C ASP A 46 -2.08 13.09 3.78
N GLY A 47 -1.84 11.95 3.14
CA GLY A 47 -0.53 11.32 3.13
C GLY A 47 -0.08 10.80 1.78
N VAL A 48 1.20 10.96 1.47
CA VAL A 48 1.88 10.20 0.42
C VAL A 48 2.88 9.25 1.05
N LEU A 49 2.74 7.95 0.81
CA LEU A 49 3.68 6.93 1.23
C LEU A 49 4.29 6.23 0.00
N ILE A 50 5.61 6.26 -0.09
CA ILE A 50 6.36 5.54 -1.12
C ILE A 50 7.24 4.51 -0.42
N VAL A 51 7.02 3.23 -0.73
CA VAL A 51 7.81 2.13 -0.15
C VAL A 51 8.50 1.34 -1.24
N LYS A 52 9.78 1.07 -1.03
CA LYS A 52 10.58 0.20 -1.88
C LYS A 52 11.28 -0.86 -1.04
N ILE A 53 10.98 -2.13 -1.31
CA ILE A 53 11.56 -3.28 -0.60
C ILE A 53 12.36 -4.11 -1.61
N TYR A 54 13.58 -4.47 -1.24
CA TYR A 54 14.44 -5.43 -1.93
C TYR A 54 14.76 -6.56 -0.93
N GLY A 55 14.15 -7.73 -1.12
CA GLY A 55 14.07 -8.80 -0.13
C GLY A 55 12.61 -9.12 0.18
N ASP A 56 12.39 -10.02 1.14
CA ASP A 56 11.04 -10.41 1.54
C ASP A 56 10.45 -9.39 2.52
N GLY A 57 9.17 -9.09 2.40
CA GLY A 57 8.60 -7.94 3.11
C GLY A 57 7.17 -8.09 3.57
N VAL A 58 6.89 -7.63 4.79
CA VAL A 58 5.54 -7.40 5.27
C VAL A 58 5.30 -5.91 5.43
N LEU A 59 4.36 -5.36 4.67
CA LEU A 59 3.96 -3.96 4.76
C LEU A 59 2.51 -3.87 5.24
N ILE A 60 2.31 -3.19 6.37
CA ILE A 60 1.00 -2.89 6.93
C ILE A 60 0.80 -1.38 6.95
N VAL A 61 -0.15 -0.88 6.17
CA VAL A 61 -0.46 0.55 6.09
C VAL A 61 -1.88 0.81 6.54
N LYS A 62 -2.03 1.81 7.42
CA LYS A 62 -3.32 2.34 7.81
C LYS A 62 -3.36 3.86 7.65
N ILE A 63 -4.28 4.34 6.82
CA ILE A 63 -4.48 5.76 6.55
C ILE A 63 -5.88 6.17 7.02
N TYR A 64 -5.95 7.28 7.76
CA TYR A 64 -7.17 7.97 8.14
C TYR A 64 -7.11 9.38 7.55
N GLY A 65 -7.84 9.63 6.47
CA GLY A 65 -7.67 10.78 5.57
C GLY A 65 -7.39 10.31 4.15
N ASP A 66 -7.07 11.26 3.27
CA ASP A 66 -6.81 10.95 1.86
C ASP A 66 -5.38 10.45 1.68
N GLY A 67 -5.18 9.46 0.82
CA GLY A 67 -3.91 8.74 0.75
C GLY A 67 -3.46 8.40 -0.65
N VAL A 68 -2.19 8.64 -0.95
CA VAL A 68 -1.50 8.03 -2.08
C VAL A 68 -0.46 7.06 -1.56
N LEU A 69 -0.58 5.79 -1.92
CA LEU A 69 0.36 4.75 -1.55
C LEU A 69 0.97 4.12 -2.82
N ILE A 70 2.30 4.19 -2.92
CA ILE A 70 3.07 3.57 -3.99
C ILE A 70 3.99 2.54 -3.37
N VAL A 71 3.81 1.27 -3.72
CA VAL A 71 4.61 0.17 -3.19
C VAL A 71 5.30 -0.57 -4.32
N LYS A 72 6.60 -0.81 -4.14
CA LYS A 72 7.39 -1.65 -5.03
C LYS A 72 8.17 -2.69 -4.22
N ILE A 73 7.92 -3.97 -4.50
CA ILE A 73 8.59 -5.10 -3.85
C ILE A 73 9.37 -5.89 -4.91
N TYR A 74 10.60 -6.24 -4.57
CA TYR A 74 11.45 -7.17 -5.31
C TYR A 74 11.85 -8.31 -4.36
N GLY A 75 11.18 -9.45 -4.47
CA GLY A 75 11.12 -10.51 -3.46
C GLY A 75 9.68 -10.83 -3.12
N ASP A 76 9.47 -11.71 -2.14
CA ASP A 76 8.14 -12.11 -1.73
C ASP A 76 7.52 -11.08 -0.79
N GLY A 77 6.22 -10.85 -0.90
CA GLY A 77 5.59 -9.69 -0.28
C GLY A 77 4.21 -9.96 0.29
N VAL A 78 3.98 -9.55 1.54
CA VAL A 78 2.63 -9.39 2.11
C VAL A 78 2.33 -7.92 2.31
N LEU A 79 1.32 -7.43 1.61
CA LEU A 79 0.85 -6.05 1.72
C LEU A 79 -0.59 -6.01 2.23
N ILE A 80 -0.78 -5.37 3.38
CA ILE A 80 -2.10 -5.12 3.98
C ILE A 80 -2.33 -3.63 4.06
N VAL A 81 -3.34 -3.13 3.35
CA VAL A 81 -3.68 -1.71 3.29
C VAL A 81 -5.10 -1.48 3.77
N LYS A 82 -5.27 -0.51 4.67
CA LYS A 82 -6.57 -0.01 5.13
C LYS A 82 -6.62 1.51 4.98
N ILE A 83 -7.53 2.01 4.17
CA ILE A 83 -7.77 3.45 3.98
C ILE A 83 -9.18 3.78 4.47
N TYR A 84 -9.28 4.83 5.28
CA TYR A 84 -10.54 5.46 5.71
C TYR A 84 -10.52 6.91 5.20
N GLY A 85 -11.19 7.16 4.08
CA GLY A 85 -10.98 8.33 3.23
C GLY A 85 -10.72 7.89 1.78
N ASP A 86 -10.37 8.85 0.91
CA ASP A 86 -10.12 8.55 -0.49
C ASP A 86 -8.69 8.06 -0.69
N GLY A 87 -8.50 7.13 -1.63
CA GLY A 87 -7.25 6.40 -1.75
C GLY A 87 -6.81 6.11 -3.17
N VAL A 88 -5.56 6.42 -3.50
CA VAL A 88 -4.88 5.89 -4.69
C VAL A 88 -3.79 4.92 -4.24
N LEU A 89 -3.89 3.67 -4.68
CA LEU A 89 -2.93 2.63 -4.38
C LEU A 89 -2.33 2.07 -5.68
N ILE A 90 -1.01 2.17 -5.81
CA ILE A 90 -0.25 1.59 -6.90
C ILE A 90 0.72 0.57 -6.31
N VAL A 91 0.54 -0.70 -6.67
CA VAL A 91 1.37 -1.80 -6.18
C VAL A 91 2.06 -2.50 -7.33
N LYS A 92 3.36 -2.71 -7.18
CA LYS A 92 4.16 -3.52 -8.09
C LYS A 92 4.98 -4.56 -7.32
N ILE A 93 4.76 -5.83 -7.59
CA ILE A 93 5.49 -6.94 -6.97
C ILE A 93 6.24 -7.71 -8.07
N TYR A 94 7.50 -8.01 -7.81
CA TYR A 94 8.34 -8.92 -8.58
C TYR A 94 8.79 -10.05 -7.64
N GLY A 95 8.12 -11.20 -7.72
CA GLY A 95 8.11 -12.25 -6.70
C GLY A 95 6.67 -12.61 -6.34
N ASP A 96 6.51 -13.49 -5.37
CA ASP A 96 5.18 -13.93 -4.95
C ASP A 96 4.55 -12.91 -3.99
N GLY A 97 3.22 -12.74 -4.08
CA GLY A 97 2.55 -11.61 -3.44
C GLY A 97 1.20 -11.92 -2.84
N VAL A 98 1.00 -11.55 -1.58
CA VAL A 98 -0.33 -11.46 -0.97
C VAL A 98 -0.69 -9.99 -0.77
N LEU A 99 -1.73 -9.53 -1.45
CA LEU A 99 -2.24 -8.17 -1.35
C LEU A 99 -3.68 -8.17 -0.81
N ILE A 100 -3.86 -7.55 0.35
CA ILE A 100 -5.16 -7.34 0.98
C ILE A 100 -5.41 -5.84 1.10
N VAL A 101 -6.42 -5.35 0.38
CA VAL A 101 -6.78 -3.93 0.36
C VAL A 101 -8.21 -3.75 0.85
N LYS A 102 -8.38 -2.83 1.79
CA LYS A 102 -9.68 -2.33 2.20
C LYS A 102 -9.72 -0.81 2.12
N ILE A 103 -10.65 -0.27 1.35
CA ILE A 103 -10.91 1.16 1.24
C ILE A 103 -12.34 1.42 1.71
N ASN A 104 -12.48 2.38 2.62
CA ASN A 104 -13.75 2.95 3.06
C ASN A 104 -13.77 4.43 2.64
N GLY A 105 -14.32 4.71 1.47
CA GLY A 105 -14.16 5.94 0.69
C GLY A 105 -13.95 5.59 -0.79
N ASP A 106 -13.65 6.58 -1.62
CA ASP A 106 -13.40 6.36 -3.03
C ASP A 106 -11.98 5.84 -3.26
N GLY A 107 -11.81 4.93 -4.23
CA GLY A 107 -10.58 4.16 -4.37
C GLY A 107 -10.15 3.93 -5.80
N VAL A 108 -8.89 4.25 -6.11
CA VAL A 108 -8.21 3.77 -7.33
C VAL A 108 -7.13 2.78 -6.93
N LEU A 109 -7.23 1.56 -7.44
CA LEU A 109 -6.27 0.50 -7.19
C LEU A 109 -5.66 -0.01 -8.50
N ILE A 110 -4.35 0.14 -8.64
CA ILE A 110 -3.57 -0.38 -9.76
C ILE A 110 -2.59 -1.41 -9.22
N VAL A 111 -2.74 -2.67 -9.63
CA VAL A 111 -1.89 -3.77 -9.17
C VAL A 111 -1.18 -4.42 -10.34
N LYS A 112 0.13 -4.59 -10.21
CA LYS A 112 0.94 -5.38 -11.13
C LYS A 112 1.79 -6.40 -10.37
N ILE A 113 1.58 -7.67 -10.65
CA ILE A 113 2.34 -8.78 -10.02
C ILE A 113 3.04 -9.57 -11.12
N TYR A 114 4.31 -9.87 -10.89
CA TYR A 114 5.14 -10.77 -11.69
C TYR A 114 5.62 -11.91 -10.77
N GLY A 115 4.94 -13.04 -10.82
CA GLY A 115 4.98 -14.11 -9.82
C GLY A 115 3.57 -14.57 -9.48
N ASP A 116 3.46 -15.49 -8.55
CA ASP A 116 2.17 -15.98 -8.06
C ASP A 116 1.57 -14.98 -7.07
N GLY A 117 0.25 -15.01 -6.88
CA GLY A 117 -0.32 -14.10 -5.92
C GLY A 117 -1.79 -14.20 -5.60
N VAL A 118 -2.09 -13.67 -4.42
CA VAL A 118 -3.44 -13.56 -3.88
C VAL A 118 -3.78 -12.08 -3.77
N LEU A 119 -4.84 -11.66 -4.45
CA LEU A 119 -5.38 -10.31 -4.40
C LEU A 119 -6.80 -10.33 -3.81
N ILE A 120 -6.95 -9.70 -2.64
CA ILE A 120 -8.23 -9.51 -1.97
C ILE A 120 -8.50 -8.02 -1.86
N VAL A 121 -9.54 -7.54 -2.53
CA VAL A 121 -9.92 -6.13 -2.58
C VAL A 121 -11.34 -5.95 -2.06
N LYS A 122 -11.50 -4.99 -1.14
CA LYS A 122 -12.80 -4.56 -0.64
C LYS A 122 -12.90 -3.04 -0.65
N ILE A 123 -13.83 -2.50 -1.42
CA ILE A 123 -14.07 -1.05 -1.53
C ILE A 123 -15.51 -0.75 -1.07
N TYR A 124 -15.67 0.22 -0.19
CA TYR A 124 -16.94 0.77 0.24
C TYR A 124 -16.99 2.24 -0.16
N GLY A 125 -17.68 2.55 -1.26
CA GLY A 125 -17.54 3.79 -2.02
C GLY A 125 -17.28 3.47 -3.49
N ASP A 126 -16.92 4.49 -4.26
CA ASP A 126 -16.66 4.32 -5.68
C ASP A 126 -15.25 3.75 -5.90
N GLY A 127 -15.11 2.87 -6.89
CA GLY A 127 -13.90 2.06 -7.05
C GLY A 127 -13.48 1.90 -8.50
N VAL A 128 -12.21 2.17 -8.79
CA VAL A 128 -11.55 1.73 -10.03
C VAL A 128 -10.48 0.71 -9.67
N LEU A 129 -10.56 -0.47 -10.25
CA LEU A 129 -9.58 -1.54 -10.09
C LEU A 129 -8.95 -1.86 -11.44
N ILE A 130 -7.62 -1.89 -11.51
CA ILE A 130 -6.87 -2.36 -12.67
C ILE A 130 -5.84 -3.37 -12.18
N VAL A 131 -5.94 -4.60 -12.67
CA VAL A 131 -5.08 -5.72 -12.25
C VAL A 131 -4.37 -6.32 -13.45
N LYS A 132 -3.04 -6.46 -13.36
CA LYS A 132 -2.23 -7.22 -14.31
C LYS A 132 -1.35 -8.19 -13.55
N ILE A 133 -1.54 -9.48 -13.75
CA ILE A 133 -0.76 -10.51 -13.07
C ILE A 133 -0.14 -11.42 -14.13
N TYR A 134 1.13 -11.75 -13.93
CA TYR A 134 1.93 -12.64 -14.76
C TYR A 134 2.50 -13.71 -13.85
N GLY A 135 1.82 -14.86 -13.74
CA GLY A 135 2.14 -15.97 -12.87
C GLY A 135 1.20 -17.14 -13.13
N ASP A 136 1.46 -18.27 -12.49
CA ASP A 136 0.75 -19.53 -12.76
C ASP A 136 -0.40 -19.72 -11.75
N GLU A 137 -0.24 -19.27 -10.50
CA GLU A 137 -1.25 -19.37 -9.44
C GLU A 137 -1.77 -18.00 -8.99
N ILE A 138 -3.05 -17.73 -9.31
CA ILE A 138 -3.69 -16.44 -9.05
C ILE A 138 -5.03 -16.63 -8.37
N VAL A 139 -5.21 -15.99 -7.22
CA VAL A 139 -6.51 -15.85 -6.56
C VAL A 139 -6.92 -14.39 -6.54
N LEU A 140 -8.03 -14.06 -7.20
CA LEU A 140 -8.60 -12.71 -7.22
C LEU A 140 -9.99 -12.71 -6.56
N ILE A 141 -10.13 -11.94 -5.48
CA ILE A 141 -11.40 -11.73 -4.78
C ILE A 141 -11.65 -10.22 -4.69
N VAL A 142 -12.69 -9.74 -5.37
CA VAL A 142 -13.05 -8.32 -5.40
C VAL A 142 -14.47 -8.13 -4.91
N LYS A 143 -14.67 -7.18 -3.99
CA LYS A 143 -15.99 -6.74 -3.52
C LYS A 143 -16.05 -5.22 -3.51
N ILE A 144 -16.88 -4.63 -4.36
CA ILE A 144 -17.13 -3.19 -4.41
C ILE A 144 -18.57 -2.94 -3.96
N TYR A 145 -18.74 -2.00 -3.03
CA TYR A 145 -20.03 -1.56 -2.49
C TYR A 145 -20.17 -0.07 -2.79
N GLY A 146 -20.65 0.24 -3.99
CA GLY A 146 -20.68 1.57 -4.60
C GLY A 146 -20.60 1.44 -6.12
N ASP A 147 -20.34 2.52 -6.83
CA ASP A 147 -20.11 2.43 -8.28
C ASP A 147 -18.69 1.90 -8.54
N GLY A 148 -18.59 0.85 -9.35
CA GLY A 148 -17.34 0.10 -9.52
C GLY A 148 -16.99 -0.13 -10.98
N VAL A 149 -15.73 0.10 -11.32
CA VAL A 149 -15.11 -0.32 -12.59
C VAL A 149 -13.94 -1.25 -12.25
N ILE A 150 -13.91 -2.43 -12.88
CA ILE A 150 -12.85 -3.45 -12.72
C ILE A 150 -12.32 -3.82 -14.10
#